data_AF-A0A0S6VRD3-F1
#
_entry.id   AF-A0A0S6VRD3-F1
#
_cell.length_a   1.000
_cell.length_b   1.000
_cell.length_c   1.000
_cell.angle_alpha   90.00
_cell.angle_beta   90.00
_cell.angle_gamma   90.00
#
_symmetry.space_group_name_H-M   'P 1'
#
loop_
_entity.id
_entity.type
_entity.pdbx_description
1 polymer ?
#
loop_
_entity_poly.entity_id
_entity_poly.type
_entity_poly.pdbx_seq_one_letter_code
_entity_poly.pdbx_strand_id
1 'polypeptide(L)'
;MNPTTDVLEKRIAALDGGVGALAVASGQSAITLALLNIAQAGDEIVSTDNLYGGTYNLFHYTFKRLGITVRFVKSNDFEGLRKAITPKTKAVYAESIGNPKLDVADLETLSSIAHDNGIPLVLDNTVSPDLLRPIDFGTVFGRRTDRDRRHARFHPPLHRRRAY
;
A
#
# COMPACT_ATOMS: atom_id res chain seq x y z
N MET A 1 -7.28 -6.59 -21.24
CA MET A 1 -6.42 -7.05 -20.13
C MET A 1 -5.35 -7.97 -20.69
N ASN A 2 -4.08 -7.83 -20.30
CA ASN A 2 -3.02 -8.72 -20.75
C ASN A 2 -3.10 -10.05 -19.97
N PRO A 3 -3.16 -11.24 -20.62
CA PRO A 3 -3.35 -12.50 -19.91
C PRO A 3 -2.26 -12.83 -18.88
N THR A 4 -1.01 -12.46 -19.13
CA THR A 4 0.09 -12.68 -18.18
C THR A 4 -0.08 -11.83 -16.92
N THR A 5 -0.47 -10.57 -17.10
CA THR A 5 -0.72 -9.64 -16.02
C THR A 5 -1.94 -10.04 -15.20
N ASP A 6 -3.02 -10.49 -15.85
CA ASP A 6 -4.25 -10.95 -15.19
C ASP A 6 -3.99 -12.11 -14.21
N VAL A 7 -3.14 -13.07 -14.58
CA VAL A 7 -2.76 -14.17 -13.68
C VAL A 7 -2.03 -13.66 -12.43
N LEU A 8 -1.15 -12.67 -12.57
CA LEU A 8 -0.48 -12.04 -11.42
C LEU A 8 -1.50 -11.31 -10.53
N GLU A 9 -2.38 -10.51 -11.12
CA GLU A 9 -3.41 -9.74 -10.40
C GLU A 9 -4.33 -10.66 -9.60
N LYS A 10 -4.83 -11.74 -10.21
CA LYS A 10 -5.68 -12.73 -9.52
C LYS A 10 -4.98 -13.40 -8.35
N ARG A 11 -3.68 -13.72 -8.49
CA ARG A 11 -2.90 -14.34 -7.41
C ARG A 11 -2.66 -13.37 -6.26
N ILE A 12 -2.33 -12.12 -6.55
CA ILE A 12 -2.12 -11.10 -5.51
C ILE A 12 -3.43 -10.82 -4.78
N ALA A 13 -4.55 -10.66 -5.50
CA ALA A 13 -5.87 -10.50 -4.90
C ALA A 13 -6.20 -11.68 -3.96
N ALA A 14 -5.95 -12.92 -4.39
CA ALA A 14 -6.17 -14.10 -3.56
C ALA A 14 -5.26 -14.17 -2.32
N LEU A 15 -4.00 -13.74 -2.42
CA LEU A 15 -3.06 -13.70 -1.29
C LEU A 15 -3.48 -12.67 -0.23
N ASP A 16 -3.91 -11.49 -0.66
CA ASP A 16 -4.33 -10.42 0.25
C ASP A 16 -5.78 -10.60 0.74
N GLY A 17 -6.57 -11.48 0.11
CA GLY A 17 -8.01 -11.62 0.39
C GLY A 17 -8.85 -10.51 -0.22
N GLY A 18 -8.32 -9.81 -1.23
CA GLY A 18 -8.97 -8.68 -1.88
C GLY A 18 -9.89 -9.08 -3.03
N VAL A 19 -10.82 -8.20 -3.38
CA VAL A 19 -11.77 -8.39 -4.49
C VAL A 19 -11.12 -8.29 -5.87
N GLY A 20 -9.91 -7.72 -5.96
CA GLY A 20 -9.14 -7.56 -7.17
C GLY A 20 -7.77 -6.94 -6.90
N ALA A 21 -6.92 -6.93 -7.92
CA ALA A 21 -5.63 -6.26 -7.90
C ALA A 21 -5.35 -5.64 -9.28
N LEU A 22 -4.43 -4.67 -9.31
CA LEU A 22 -4.00 -4.02 -10.54
C LEU A 22 -2.47 -3.93 -10.57
N ALA A 23 -1.86 -4.60 -11.54
CA ALA A 23 -0.43 -4.55 -11.76
C ALA A 23 -0.07 -3.38 -12.68
N VAL A 24 0.90 -2.58 -12.23
CA VAL A 24 1.28 -1.32 -12.88
C VAL A 24 2.80 -1.25 -13.07
N ALA A 25 3.28 -0.24 -13.79
CA ALA A 25 4.67 -0.13 -14.21
C ALA A 25 5.69 -0.06 -13.05
N SER A 26 5.28 0.49 -11.91
CA SER A 26 6.15 0.63 -10.74
C SER A 26 5.34 0.81 -9.46
N GLY A 27 5.98 0.64 -8.31
CA GLY A 27 5.33 0.91 -7.05
C GLY A 27 4.97 2.39 -6.82
N GLN A 28 5.75 3.33 -7.35
CA GLN A 28 5.36 4.75 -7.38
C GLN A 28 4.10 4.98 -8.22
N SER A 29 3.95 4.25 -9.33
CA SER A 29 2.72 4.27 -10.13
C SER A 29 1.54 3.71 -9.33
N ALA A 30 1.75 2.66 -8.53
CA ALA A 30 0.71 2.07 -7.70
C ALA A 30 0.18 3.06 -6.64
N ILE A 31 1.07 3.73 -5.90
CA ILE A 31 0.67 4.77 -4.93
C ILE A 31 -0.06 5.91 -5.65
N THR A 32 0.52 6.39 -6.76
CA THR A 32 -0.02 7.52 -7.51
C THR A 32 -1.43 7.22 -8.00
N LEU A 33 -1.64 6.07 -8.64
CA LEU A 33 -2.95 5.67 -9.16
C LEU A 33 -3.94 5.40 -8.03
N ALA A 34 -3.53 4.75 -6.93
CA ALA A 34 -4.42 4.49 -5.80
C ALA A 34 -4.97 5.79 -5.19
N LEU A 35 -4.12 6.81 -5.00
CA LEU A 35 -4.51 8.06 -4.35
C LEU A 35 -5.21 9.03 -5.33
N LEU A 36 -4.75 9.14 -6.58
CA LEU A 36 -5.43 9.99 -7.58
C LEU A 36 -6.80 9.43 -8.01
N ASN A 37 -7.07 8.15 -7.78
CA ASN A 37 -8.38 7.58 -8.03
C ASN A 37 -9.45 8.02 -7.01
N ILE A 38 -9.03 8.59 -5.86
CA ILE A 38 -9.94 9.00 -4.77
C ILE A 38 -9.78 10.47 -4.36
N ALA A 39 -8.71 11.13 -4.78
CA ALA A 39 -8.41 12.53 -4.47
C ALA A 39 -8.20 13.35 -5.74
N GLN A 40 -8.68 14.59 -5.72
CA GLN A 40 -8.54 15.57 -6.80
C GLN A 40 -8.03 16.92 -6.26
N ALA A 41 -7.81 17.89 -7.14
CA ALA A 41 -7.34 19.22 -6.75
C ALA A 41 -8.29 19.85 -5.71
N GLY A 42 -7.71 20.33 -4.60
CA GLY A 42 -8.44 20.87 -3.45
C GLY A 42 -8.63 19.88 -2.31
N ASP A 43 -8.41 18.58 -2.53
CA ASP A 43 -8.50 17.54 -1.51
C ASP A 43 -7.20 17.38 -0.70
N GLU A 44 -7.33 16.64 0.40
CA GLU A 44 -6.24 16.36 1.33
C GLU A 44 -6.02 14.86 1.53
N ILE A 45 -4.78 14.47 1.82
CA ILE A 45 -4.40 13.13 2.27
C ILE A 45 -3.63 13.31 3.58
N VAL A 46 -3.90 12.47 4.57
CA VAL A 46 -3.08 12.42 5.78
C VAL A 46 -2.15 11.23 5.70
N SER A 47 -0.85 11.43 5.87
CA SER A 47 0.16 10.38 5.77
C SER A 47 1.00 10.30 7.04
N THR A 48 1.36 9.10 7.48
CA THR A 48 2.45 8.95 8.45
C THR A 48 3.77 9.43 7.84
N ASP A 49 4.70 9.84 8.68
CA ASP A 49 5.96 10.49 8.26
C ASP A 49 7.11 9.51 7.97
N ASN A 50 7.01 8.24 8.39
CA ASN A 50 8.06 7.25 8.12
C ASN A 50 7.86 6.59 6.75
N LEU A 51 8.16 7.37 5.72
CA LEU A 51 7.95 6.99 4.33
C LEU A 51 9.26 6.68 3.62
N TYR A 52 9.20 5.79 2.65
CA TYR A 52 10.20 5.72 1.60
C TYR A 52 10.42 7.11 0.97
N GLY A 53 11.68 7.54 0.82
CA GLY A 53 12.02 8.89 0.36
C GLY A 53 11.40 9.28 -0.99
N GLY A 54 11.18 8.31 -1.89
CA GLY A 54 10.45 8.54 -3.14
C GLY A 54 8.96 8.88 -2.91
N THR A 55 8.31 8.20 -1.96
CA THR A 55 6.92 8.47 -1.57
C THR A 55 6.80 9.83 -0.89
N TYR A 56 7.76 10.20 -0.03
CA TYR A 56 7.81 11.54 0.54
C TYR A 56 7.89 12.62 -0.55
N ASN A 57 8.78 12.45 -1.53
CA ASN A 57 8.92 13.39 -2.64
C ASN A 57 7.64 13.49 -3.50
N LEU A 58 6.99 12.37 -3.78
CA LEU A 58 5.70 12.33 -4.48
C LEU A 58 4.66 13.17 -3.73
N PHE A 59 4.54 12.99 -2.43
CA PHE A 59 3.54 13.68 -1.60
C PHE A 59 3.86 15.16 -1.41
N HIS A 60 5.12 15.49 -1.10
CA HIS A 60 5.52 16.84 -0.74
C HIS A 60 5.59 17.77 -1.96
N TYR A 61 6.11 17.30 -3.10
CA TYR A 61 6.35 18.13 -4.27
C TYR A 61 5.34 17.88 -5.39
N THR A 62 5.13 16.63 -5.78
CA THR A 62 4.32 16.32 -6.97
C THR A 62 2.83 16.50 -6.72
N PHE A 63 2.29 15.94 -5.65
CA PHE A 63 0.85 16.06 -5.33
C PHE A 63 0.45 17.50 -5.03
N LYS A 64 1.33 18.26 -4.38
CA LYS A 64 1.13 19.70 -4.19
C LYS A 64 0.96 20.46 -5.50
N ARG A 65 1.74 20.11 -6.54
CA ARG A 65 1.60 20.70 -7.89
C ARG A 65 0.31 20.29 -8.59
N LEU A 66 -0.27 19.15 -8.23
CA LEU A 66 -1.57 18.68 -8.70
C LEU A 66 -2.73 19.25 -7.86
N GLY A 67 -2.46 20.13 -6.89
CA GLY A 67 -3.47 20.74 -6.03
C GLY A 67 -3.94 19.85 -4.89
N ILE A 68 -3.27 18.72 -4.62
CA ILE A 68 -3.59 17.81 -3.51
C ILE A 68 -2.63 18.10 -2.36
N THR A 69 -3.17 18.37 -1.17
CA THR A 69 -2.34 18.66 0.01
C THR A 69 -2.12 17.38 0.81
N VAL A 70 -0.86 17.01 1.04
CA VAL A 70 -0.54 15.92 1.96
C VAL A 70 -0.11 16.49 3.31
N ARG A 71 -0.82 16.09 4.37
CA ARG A 71 -0.51 16.43 5.77
C ARG A 71 0.26 15.27 6.38
N PHE A 72 1.50 15.53 6.80
CA PHE A 72 2.32 14.51 7.46
C PHE A 72 2.09 14.53 8.97
N VAL A 73 1.88 13.36 9.55
CA VAL A 73 1.76 13.15 11.00
C VAL A 73 2.86 12.19 11.46
N LYS A 74 3.34 12.38 12.70
CA LYS A 74 4.35 11.49 13.25
C LYS A 74 3.78 10.07 13.36
N SER A 75 4.59 9.09 13.02
CA SER A 75 4.25 7.69 13.20
C SER A 75 3.94 7.42 14.69
N ASN A 76 2.83 6.71 14.97
CA ASN A 76 2.23 6.49 16.30
C ASN A 76 1.64 7.72 17.02
N ASP A 77 1.55 8.90 16.38
CA ASP A 77 0.82 10.06 16.92
C ASP A 77 -0.65 10.05 16.47
N PHE A 78 -1.46 9.19 17.10
CA PHE A 78 -2.87 9.02 16.74
C PHE A 78 -3.73 10.26 17.03
N GLU A 79 -3.36 11.04 18.04
CA GLU A 79 -4.02 12.33 18.32
C GLU A 79 -3.70 13.35 17.23
N GLY A 80 -2.44 13.40 16.79
CA GLY A 80 -2.03 14.18 15.63
C GLY A 80 -2.78 13.75 14.35
N LEU A 81 -2.94 12.44 14.13
CA LEU A 81 -3.73 11.90 13.03
C LEU A 81 -5.19 12.38 13.07
N ARG A 82 -5.88 12.23 14.21
CA ARG A 82 -7.27 12.69 14.37
C ARG A 82 -7.42 14.18 14.09
N LYS A 83 -6.48 15.00 14.57
CA LYS A 83 -6.49 16.47 14.35
C LYS A 83 -6.17 16.88 12.92
N ALA A 84 -5.41 16.06 12.19
CA ALA A 84 -5.04 16.34 10.81
C ALA A 84 -6.15 16.00 9.80
N ILE A 85 -7.10 15.15 10.17
CA ILE A 85 -8.25 14.81 9.33
C ILE A 85 -9.23 16.00 9.28
N THR A 86 -9.63 16.36 8.06
CA THR A 86 -10.57 17.45 7.78
C THR A 86 -11.68 16.95 6.85
N PRO A 87 -12.75 17.73 6.61
CA PRO A 87 -13.78 17.36 5.62
C PRO A 87 -13.25 17.19 4.18
N LYS A 88 -12.03 17.68 3.90
CA LYS A 88 -11.37 17.54 2.59
C LYS A 88 -10.47 16.31 2.51
N THR A 89 -10.23 15.62 3.62
CA THR A 89 -9.40 14.41 3.64
C THR A 89 -10.09 13.29 2.88
N LYS A 90 -9.35 12.61 1.99
CA LYS A 90 -9.85 11.50 1.17
C LYS A 90 -9.22 10.15 1.49
N ALA A 91 -8.10 10.14 2.20
CA ALA A 91 -7.46 8.92 2.66
C ALA A 91 -6.49 9.19 3.80
N VAL A 92 -6.27 8.14 4.59
CA VAL A 92 -5.07 7.99 5.41
C VAL A 92 -4.09 7.07 4.66
N TYR A 93 -2.81 7.44 4.63
CA TYR A 93 -1.74 6.65 4.04
C TYR A 93 -0.71 6.24 5.09
N ALA A 94 -0.23 4.99 5.03
CA ALA A 94 0.87 4.49 5.84
C ALA A 94 1.71 3.44 5.08
N GLU A 95 2.92 3.16 5.59
CA GLU A 95 3.69 1.97 5.22
C GLU A 95 3.61 0.95 6.36
N SER A 96 3.53 -0.35 6.05
CA SER A 96 3.40 -1.40 7.09
C SER A 96 4.61 -1.44 8.04
N ILE A 97 5.81 -1.29 7.47
CA ILE A 97 7.06 -1.06 8.19
C ILE A 97 7.77 0.10 7.51
N GLY A 98 7.91 1.22 8.21
CA GLY A 98 8.44 2.42 7.56
C GLY A 98 9.96 2.37 7.36
N ASN A 99 10.45 3.02 6.31
CA ASN A 99 11.87 3.01 5.93
C ASN A 99 12.48 4.42 6.10
N PRO A 100 13.57 4.62 6.88
CA PRO A 100 14.49 3.62 7.44
C PRO A 100 14.26 3.27 8.92
N LYS A 101 13.29 3.88 9.62
CA LYS A 101 13.18 3.70 11.09
C LYS A 101 12.68 2.32 11.52
N LEU A 102 12.11 1.54 10.60
CA LEU A 102 11.55 0.20 10.83
C LEU A 102 10.48 0.16 11.93
N ASP A 103 9.73 1.25 12.11
CA ASP A 103 8.55 1.23 12.96
C ASP A 103 7.44 0.42 12.29
N VAL A 104 6.69 -0.32 13.08
CA VAL A 104 5.54 -1.11 12.61
C VAL A 104 4.29 -0.27 12.79
N ALA A 105 3.50 -0.13 11.74
CA ALA A 105 2.25 0.60 11.81
C ALA A 105 1.19 -0.18 12.60
N ASP A 106 0.51 0.48 13.54
CA ASP A 106 -0.68 -0.05 14.20
C ASP A 106 -1.88 0.07 13.26
N LEU A 107 -2.10 -0.97 12.45
CA LEU A 107 -3.13 -0.96 11.41
C LEU A 107 -4.55 -0.94 11.96
N GLU A 108 -4.79 -1.56 13.12
CA GLU A 108 -6.12 -1.57 13.74
C GLU A 108 -6.51 -0.15 14.16
N THR A 109 -5.61 0.53 14.87
CA THR A 109 -5.84 1.92 15.29
C THR A 109 -5.95 2.86 14.09
N LEU A 110 -5.07 2.73 13.09
CA LEU A 110 -5.12 3.54 11.87
C LEU A 110 -6.42 3.33 11.07
N SER A 111 -6.82 2.08 10.86
CA SER A 111 -8.03 1.73 10.13
C SER A 111 -9.27 2.21 10.87
N SER A 112 -9.34 2.01 12.19
CA SER A 112 -10.44 2.52 13.02
C SER A 112 -10.56 4.04 12.88
N ILE A 113 -9.46 4.79 13.02
CA ILE A 113 -9.49 6.26 12.90
C ILE A 113 -9.94 6.70 11.50
N ALA A 114 -9.48 6.04 10.44
CA ALA A 114 -9.86 6.36 9.07
C ALA A 114 -11.36 6.08 8.84
N HIS A 115 -11.85 4.90 9.25
CA HIS A 115 -13.23 4.49 9.08
C HIS A 115 -14.22 5.29 9.92
N ASP A 116 -13.86 5.68 11.15
CA ASP A 116 -14.66 6.59 11.99
C ASP A 116 -14.93 7.93 11.29
N ASN A 117 -14.05 8.33 10.35
CA ASN A 117 -14.17 9.53 9.55
C ASN A 117 -14.67 9.27 8.12
N GLY A 118 -15.09 8.04 7.80
CA GLY A 118 -15.63 7.67 6.50
C GLY A 118 -14.63 7.69 5.35
N ILE A 119 -13.32 7.57 5.64
CA ILE A 119 -12.25 7.57 4.64
C ILE A 119 -11.44 6.25 4.67
N PRO A 120 -10.89 5.80 3.54
CA PRO A 120 -10.08 4.58 3.49
C PRO A 120 -8.69 4.75 4.10
N LEU A 121 -8.16 3.64 4.63
CA LEU A 121 -6.73 3.45 4.85
C LEU A 121 -6.09 2.82 3.60
N VAL A 122 -5.06 3.49 3.06
CA VAL A 122 -4.18 3.01 1.99
C VAL A 122 -2.85 2.60 2.61
N LEU A 123 -2.46 1.34 2.44
CA LEU A 123 -1.24 0.79 3.03
C LEU A 123 -0.23 0.35 1.96
N ASP A 124 1.02 0.76 2.12
CA ASP A 124 2.14 0.15 1.43
C ASP A 124 2.69 -1.03 2.23
N ASN A 125 2.42 -2.25 1.76
CA ASN A 125 2.85 -3.51 2.36
C ASN A 125 4.07 -4.12 1.64
N THR A 126 4.90 -3.28 1.01
CA THR A 126 6.06 -3.73 0.22
C THR A 126 7.04 -4.61 0.99
N VAL A 127 7.19 -4.38 2.29
CA VAL A 127 8.22 -4.97 3.15
C VAL A 127 7.77 -6.24 3.87
N SER A 128 6.46 -6.52 3.89
CA SER A 128 5.85 -7.67 4.58
C SER A 128 4.81 -8.42 3.72
N PRO A 129 5.04 -8.64 2.41
CA PRO A 129 4.02 -9.18 1.51
C PRO A 129 3.50 -10.56 1.96
N ASP A 130 4.32 -11.43 2.53
CA ASP A 130 3.86 -12.79 2.90
C ASP A 130 3.54 -12.95 4.39
N LEU A 131 3.85 -11.93 5.20
CA LEU A 131 3.72 -11.95 6.66
C LEU A 131 2.49 -11.21 7.15
N LEU A 132 2.00 -10.25 6.36
CA LEU A 132 0.90 -9.38 6.71
C LEU A 132 -0.14 -9.40 5.59
N ARG A 133 -1.40 -9.65 5.97
CA ARG A 133 -2.58 -9.46 5.12
C ARG A 133 -3.32 -8.19 5.55
N PRO A 134 -3.07 -7.03 4.90
CA PRO A 134 -3.57 -5.73 5.38
C PRO A 134 -5.10 -5.64 5.44
N ILE A 135 -5.79 -6.36 4.56
CA ILE A 135 -7.24 -6.34 4.44
C ILE A 135 -7.90 -6.89 5.71
N ASP A 136 -7.26 -7.84 6.39
CA ASP A 136 -7.74 -8.41 7.65
C ASP A 136 -7.76 -7.35 8.78
N PHE A 137 -7.02 -6.24 8.63
CA PHE A 137 -6.96 -5.10 9.54
C PHE A 137 -7.74 -3.88 9.04
N GLY A 138 -8.66 -4.06 8.09
CA GLY A 138 -9.50 -2.97 7.57
C GLY A 138 -8.79 -2.02 6.61
N THR A 139 -7.70 -2.45 5.96
CA THR A 139 -7.10 -1.69 4.85
C THR A 139 -7.91 -1.85 3.57
N VAL A 140 -8.13 -0.76 2.82
CA VAL A 140 -8.89 -0.80 1.55
C VAL A 140 -7.98 -0.97 0.32
N PHE A 141 -6.75 -0.44 0.35
CA PHE A 141 -5.76 -0.59 -0.73
C PHE A 141 -4.40 -1.04 -0.19
N GLY A 142 -3.86 -2.14 -0.73
CA GLY A 142 -2.53 -2.67 -0.41
C GLY A 142 -1.57 -2.58 -1.61
N ARG A 143 -0.41 -1.93 -1.45
CA ARG A 143 0.69 -1.97 -2.44
C ARG A 143 1.71 -3.06 -2.09
N ARG A 144 2.14 -3.82 -3.09
CA ARG A 144 3.32 -4.70 -3.04
C ARG A 144 4.33 -4.32 -4.13
N THR A 145 5.61 -4.63 -3.93
CA THR A 145 6.57 -4.67 -5.05
C THR A 145 7.18 -6.05 -5.13
N ASP A 146 7.13 -6.65 -6.32
CA ASP A 146 7.80 -7.91 -6.61
C ASP A 146 9.31 -7.66 -6.64
N ARG A 147 10.02 -8.08 -5.59
CA ARG A 147 11.49 -8.05 -5.53
C ARG A 147 12.12 -9.36 -6.04
N ASP A 148 11.32 -10.36 -6.40
CA ASP A 148 11.79 -11.75 -6.48
C ASP A 148 11.93 -12.30 -7.91
N ARG A 149 12.13 -11.41 -8.89
CA ARG A 149 12.49 -11.82 -10.27
C ARG A 149 13.88 -12.46 -10.42
N ARG A 150 14.62 -12.75 -9.34
CA ARG A 150 16.00 -13.29 -9.39
C ARG A 150 16.17 -14.76 -9.01
N HIS A 151 15.10 -15.49 -8.68
CA HIS A 151 15.20 -16.90 -8.29
C HIS A 151 14.34 -17.89 -9.12
N ALA A 152 14.06 -17.58 -10.39
CA ALA A 152 13.57 -18.60 -11.33
C ALA A 152 14.72 -19.49 -11.82
N ARG A 153 15.29 -20.34 -10.94
CA ARG A 153 16.11 -21.49 -11.36
C ARG A 153 15.18 -22.68 -11.58
N PHE A 154 15.11 -23.11 -12.85
CA PHE A 154 14.50 -24.35 -13.28
C PHE A 154 15.08 -25.55 -12.51
N HIS A 155 14.24 -26.30 -11.80
CA HIS A 155 14.52 -27.68 -11.41
C HIS A 155 13.56 -28.60 -12.18
N PRO A 156 14.06 -29.62 -12.91
CA PRO A 156 13.20 -30.58 -13.59
C PRO A 156 12.63 -31.61 -12.59
N PRO A 157 11.47 -32.23 -12.88
CA PRO A 157 10.85 -33.19 -11.98
C PRO A 157 11.59 -34.54 -12.00
N LEU A 158 12.04 -34.99 -10.83
CA LEU A 158 12.52 -36.34 -10.59
C LEU A 158 11.36 -37.34 -10.73
N HIS A 159 11.33 -38.08 -11.84
CA HIS A 159 10.48 -39.26 -11.98
C HIS A 159 10.95 -40.35 -11.01
N ARG A 160 10.12 -40.65 -10.01
CA ARG A 160 10.18 -41.92 -9.26
C ARG A 160 9.84 -43.07 -10.21
N ARG A 161 10.78 -43.97 -10.45
CA ARG A 161 10.47 -45.37 -10.81
C ARG A 161 10.83 -46.26 -9.61
N ARG A 162 9.85 -47.06 -9.17
CA ARG A 162 9.99 -48.18 -8.24
C ARG A 162 10.16 -49.49 -9.03
N ALA A 163 10.84 -50.45 -8.39
CA ALA A 163 10.91 -51.90 -8.66
C ALA A 163 11.68 -52.27 -9.94
N TYR A 164 12.60 -53.24 -9.98
CA TYR A 164 12.97 -54.38 -9.12
C TYR A 164 14.49 -54.41 -8.90
#